data_AF-A0A4Y2AQ16-F1
#
_entry.id   AF-A0A4Y2AQ16-F1
#
_cell.length_a   1.000
_cell.length_b   1.000
_cell.length_c   1.000
_cell.angle_alpha   90.00
_cell.angle_beta   90.00
_cell.angle_gamma   90.00
#
_symmetry.space_group_name_H-M   'P 1'
#
loop_
_entity.id
_entity.type
_entity.pdbx_description
1 polymer ?
#
loop_
_entity_poly.entity_id
_entity_poly.type
_entity_poly.pdbx_seq_one_letter_code
_entity_poly.pdbx_strand_id
1 'polypeptide(L)'
;MNFLFLCAVCFFAVVHSETPSADELKKYYSCWEYAFCQDASSAKKIESCINTLKPKELQSYFQYLKKNYYSFNSDSFSGKITEYCSYDNDKKHDVFDKIFDANFGFLKKAGDEGNEGTQSRTAKAINCEYNVFQNLQSQGKCQKES
;
A
#
# COMPACT_ATOMS: atom_id res chain seq x y z
N MET A 1 -16.40 -47.78 -24.23
CA MET A 1 -15.12 -47.07 -24.44
C MET A 1 -15.30 -45.66 -23.88
N ASN A 2 -14.66 -45.38 -22.74
CA ASN A 2 -14.85 -44.17 -21.93
C ASN A 2 -14.35 -42.91 -22.64
N PHE A 3 -15.22 -41.91 -22.81
CA PHE A 3 -14.82 -40.54 -23.13
C PHE A 3 -14.67 -39.74 -21.84
N LEU A 4 -13.48 -39.83 -21.24
CA LEU A 4 -12.99 -38.91 -20.21
C LEU A 4 -12.27 -37.77 -20.93
N PHE A 5 -12.99 -36.68 -21.21
CA PHE A 5 -12.39 -35.44 -21.68
C PHE A 5 -13.06 -34.27 -20.98
N LEU A 6 -12.21 -33.32 -20.55
CA LEU A 6 -12.53 -31.95 -20.09
C LEU A 6 -12.74 -31.74 -18.58
N CYS A 7 -11.65 -31.89 -17.82
CA CYS A 7 -11.39 -31.04 -16.65
C CYS A 7 -9.95 -30.50 -16.77
N ALA A 8 -9.68 -29.76 -17.84
CA ALA A 8 -8.39 -29.14 -18.09
C ALA A 8 -8.56 -27.63 -18.32
N VAL A 9 -9.15 -26.94 -17.34
CA VAL A 9 -9.13 -25.47 -17.29
C VAL A 9 -9.04 -25.01 -15.83
N CYS A 10 -8.00 -25.42 -15.11
CA CYS A 10 -7.51 -24.63 -13.99
C CYS A 10 -6.53 -23.62 -14.58
N PHE A 11 -7.05 -22.57 -15.24
CA PHE A 11 -6.31 -21.33 -15.40
C PHE A 11 -6.12 -20.77 -13.98
N PHE A 12 -5.06 -21.21 -13.30
CA PHE A 12 -4.37 -20.32 -12.40
C PHE A 12 -3.77 -19.25 -13.29
N ALA A 13 -4.58 -18.25 -13.64
CA ALA A 13 -4.08 -16.93 -13.94
C ALA A 13 -3.38 -16.49 -12.65
N VAL A 14 -2.12 -16.89 -12.48
CA VAL A 14 -1.18 -16.11 -11.71
C VAL A 14 -1.10 -14.82 -12.48
N VAL A 15 -2.03 -13.91 -12.21
CA VAL A 15 -1.89 -12.52 -12.55
C VAL A 15 -0.66 -12.12 -11.74
N HIS A 16 0.51 -12.20 -12.38
CA HIS A 16 1.64 -11.36 -12.01
C HIS A 16 1.14 -9.95 -12.27
N SER A 17 0.34 -9.40 -11.34
CA SER A 17 -0.05 -8.01 -11.40
C SER A 17 1.25 -7.26 -11.19
N GLU A 18 1.77 -6.69 -12.27
CA GLU A 18 2.84 -5.71 -12.19
C GLU A 18 2.45 -4.72 -11.08
N THR A 19 3.37 -4.50 -10.14
CA THR A 19 3.12 -3.53 -9.08
C THR A 19 2.88 -2.17 -9.75
N PRO A 20 1.77 -1.47 -9.42
CA PRO A 20 1.50 -0.17 -10.01
C PRO A 20 2.66 0.78 -9.70
N SER A 21 2.87 1.79 -10.54
CA SER A 21 3.89 2.80 -10.26
C SER A 21 3.48 3.70 -9.09
N ALA A 22 4.46 4.41 -8.51
CA ALA A 22 4.19 5.44 -7.50
C ALA A 22 3.20 6.49 -8.00
N ASP A 23 3.41 7.00 -9.22
CA ASP A 23 2.55 8.01 -9.84
C ASP A 23 1.12 7.51 -10.04
N GLU A 24 0.93 6.23 -10.34
CA GLU A 24 -0.39 5.65 -10.50
C GLU A 24 -1.13 5.51 -9.16
N LEU A 25 -0.43 5.14 -8.09
CA LEU A 25 -1.00 5.08 -6.74
C LEU A 25 -1.27 6.47 -6.16
N LYS A 26 -0.45 7.46 -6.49
CA LYS A 26 -0.65 8.85 -6.03
C LYS A 26 -1.99 9.44 -6.47
N LYS A 27 -2.52 8.99 -7.61
CA LYS A 27 -3.89 9.35 -8.07
C LYS A 27 -5.00 8.89 -7.14
N TYR A 28 -4.71 8.04 -6.17
CA TYR A 28 -5.69 7.55 -5.18
C TYR A 28 -5.65 8.34 -3.87
N TYR A 29 -5.11 9.57 -3.84
CA TYR A 29 -5.08 10.43 -2.65
C TYR A 29 -6.42 10.50 -1.93
N SER A 30 -7.52 10.81 -2.63
CA SER A 30 -8.83 10.89 -1.98
C SER A 30 -9.30 9.54 -1.38
N CYS A 31 -8.88 8.40 -1.96
CA CYS A 31 -9.17 7.07 -1.43
C CYS A 31 -8.32 6.74 -0.21
N TRP A 32 -7.05 7.18 -0.19
CA TRP A 32 -6.19 7.09 0.98
C TRP A 32 -6.77 7.90 2.14
N GLU A 33 -7.14 9.15 1.89
CA GLU A 33 -7.72 10.01 2.93
C GLU A 33 -9.02 9.40 3.48
N TYR A 34 -9.91 8.93 2.62
CA TYR A 34 -11.13 8.23 3.05
C TYR A 34 -10.80 6.98 3.90
N ALA A 35 -9.87 6.14 3.42
CA ALA A 35 -9.53 4.89 4.06
C ALA A 35 -8.96 5.08 5.48
N PHE A 36 -8.14 6.10 5.70
CA PHE A 36 -7.49 6.32 6.99
C PHE A 36 -8.26 7.26 7.92
N CYS A 37 -8.91 8.29 7.38
CA CYS A 37 -9.48 9.37 8.19
C CYS A 37 -11.00 9.29 8.36
N GLN A 38 -11.69 8.49 7.55
CA GLN A 38 -13.16 8.43 7.57
C GLN A 38 -13.69 7.02 7.84
N ASP A 39 -13.05 5.97 7.31
CA ASP A 39 -13.54 4.60 7.44
C ASP A 39 -12.59 3.67 8.20
N ALA A 40 -12.90 3.43 9.48
CA ALA A 40 -12.13 2.53 10.34
C ALA A 40 -12.05 1.09 9.79
N SER A 41 -13.03 0.64 9.00
CA SER A 41 -13.00 -0.69 8.37
C SER A 41 -11.91 -0.77 7.30
N SER A 42 -11.81 0.26 6.45
CA SER A 42 -10.77 0.38 5.44
C SER A 42 -9.39 0.57 6.07
N ALA A 43 -9.26 1.36 7.14
CA ALA A 43 -8.01 1.50 7.88
C ALA A 43 -7.47 0.13 8.34
N LYS A 44 -8.34 -0.74 8.88
CA LYS A 44 -7.97 -2.12 9.27
C LYS A 44 -7.53 -2.99 8.10
N LYS A 45 -8.15 -2.83 6.92
CA LYS A 45 -7.74 -3.56 5.71
C LYS A 45 -6.35 -3.11 5.25
N ILE A 46 -6.08 -1.81 5.27
CA ILE A 46 -4.76 -1.28 4.93
C ILE A 46 -3.71 -1.74 5.97
N GLU A 47 -4.04 -1.71 7.26
CA GLU A 47 -3.16 -2.25 8.31
C GLU A 47 -2.84 -3.74 8.06
N SER A 48 -3.82 -4.53 7.64
CA SER A 48 -3.61 -5.92 7.21
C SER A 48 -2.68 -6.03 6.00
N CYS A 49 -2.75 -5.10 5.04
CA CYS A 49 -1.82 -5.05 3.92
C CYS A 49 -0.38 -4.80 4.40
N ILE A 50 -0.19 -3.81 5.27
CA ILE A 50 1.11 -3.43 5.83
C ILE A 50 1.71 -4.58 6.66
N ASN A 51 0.88 -5.32 7.39
CA ASN A 51 1.29 -6.50 8.17
C ASN A 51 1.73 -7.70 7.31
N THR A 52 1.70 -7.58 5.97
CA THR A 52 2.41 -8.51 5.07
C THR A 52 3.92 -8.45 5.29
N LEU A 53 4.45 -7.30 5.71
CA LEU A 53 5.85 -7.15 6.11
C LEU A 53 6.08 -7.82 7.47
N LYS A 54 7.24 -8.44 7.65
CA LYS A 54 7.67 -8.93 8.96
C LYS A 54 7.90 -7.76 9.91
N PRO A 55 7.78 -7.93 11.24
CA PRO A 55 7.97 -6.84 12.20
C PRO A 55 9.29 -6.06 12.04
N LYS A 56 10.40 -6.76 11.76
CA LYS A 56 11.70 -6.10 11.50
C LYS A 56 11.74 -5.30 10.20
N GLU A 57 11.04 -5.77 9.17
CA GLU A 57 10.95 -5.09 7.87
C GLU A 57 10.09 -3.83 8.01
N LEU A 58 8.97 -3.93 8.74
CA LEU A 58 8.10 -2.79 9.03
C LEU A 58 8.83 -1.73 9.87
N GLN A 59 9.61 -2.15 10.87
CA GLN A 59 10.47 -1.25 11.62
C GLN A 59 11.50 -0.57 10.72
N SER A 60 12.14 -1.34 9.82
CA SER A 60 13.12 -0.82 8.86
C SER A 60 12.48 0.18 7.89
N TYR A 61 11.25 -0.10 7.45
CA TYR A 61 10.46 0.81 6.63
C TYR A 61 10.19 2.12 7.37
N PHE A 62 9.72 2.09 8.62
CA PHE A 62 9.46 3.33 9.37
C PHE A 62 10.75 4.14 9.63
N GLN A 63 11.88 3.47 9.86
CA GLN A 63 13.18 4.14 9.94
C GLN A 63 13.58 4.77 8.60
N TYR A 64 13.32 4.08 7.49
CA TYR A 64 13.58 4.57 6.15
C TYR A 64 12.71 5.79 5.81
N LEU A 65 11.41 5.74 6.10
CA LEU A 65 10.48 6.86 5.96
C LEU A 65 10.96 8.08 6.76
N LYS A 66 11.27 7.89 8.05
CA LYS A 66 11.75 8.94 8.95
C LYS A 66 13.04 9.60 8.46
N LYS A 67 14.00 8.81 7.99
CA LYS A 67 15.33 9.30 7.59
C LYS A 67 15.31 10.05 6.25
N ASN A 68 14.46 9.63 5.31
CA ASN A 68 14.58 10.07 3.92
C ASN A 68 13.41 10.92 3.41
N TYR A 69 12.23 10.86 4.04
CA TYR A 69 11.01 11.47 3.49
C TYR A 69 10.21 12.28 4.51
N TYR A 70 9.74 11.64 5.58
CA TYR A 70 8.87 12.30 6.56
C TYR A 70 9.00 11.67 7.95
N SER A 71 9.12 12.52 8.98
CA SER A 71 9.10 12.09 10.38
C SER A 71 7.77 12.47 11.02
N PHE A 72 7.01 11.47 11.42
CA PHE A 72 5.90 11.66 12.35
C PHE A 72 6.41 11.90 13.77
N ASN A 73 5.61 12.60 14.57
CA ASN A 73 5.86 12.76 16.00
C ASN A 73 5.49 11.50 16.78
N SER A 74 4.48 10.75 16.32
CA SER A 74 4.07 9.52 16.96
C SER A 74 4.94 8.31 16.59
N ASP A 75 5.27 7.48 17.57
CA ASP A 75 5.98 6.21 17.38
C ASP A 75 5.05 5.03 17.03
N SER A 76 3.75 5.10 17.37
CA SER A 76 2.78 4.04 17.03
C SER A 76 2.16 4.25 15.66
N PHE A 77 1.74 3.17 14.99
CA PHE A 77 1.07 3.27 13.69
C PHE A 77 -0.27 4.03 13.79
N SER A 78 -1.09 3.71 14.81
CA SER A 78 -2.35 4.41 15.07
C SER A 78 -2.14 5.89 15.36
N GLY A 79 -1.10 6.25 16.12
CA GLY A 79 -0.79 7.64 16.39
C GLY A 79 -0.31 8.40 15.15
N LYS A 80 0.44 7.75 14.25
CA LYS A 80 0.79 8.33 12.93
C LYS A 80 -0.44 8.61 12.08
N ILE A 81 -1.43 7.71 12.08
CA ILE A 81 -2.71 7.92 11.37
C ILE A 81 -3.46 9.11 11.98
N THR A 82 -3.61 9.15 13.30
CA THR A 82 -4.28 10.26 13.99
C THR A 82 -3.60 11.60 13.69
N GLU A 83 -2.26 11.62 13.72
CA GLU A 83 -1.46 12.79 13.39
C GLU A 83 -1.69 13.22 11.93
N TYR A 84 -1.62 12.30 10.97
CA TYR A 84 -1.91 12.55 9.56
C TYR A 84 -3.31 13.15 9.34
N CYS A 85 -4.34 12.56 9.95
CA CYS A 85 -5.72 13.00 9.77
C CYS A 85 -6.01 14.38 10.39
N SER A 86 -5.16 14.85 11.31
CA SER A 86 -5.26 16.17 11.93
C SER A 86 -4.67 17.32 11.10
N TYR A 87 -3.91 17.00 10.04
CA TYR A 87 -3.29 18.01 9.19
C TYR A 87 -4.32 18.74 8.31
N ASP A 88 -3.98 19.97 7.91
CA ASP A 88 -4.66 20.63 6.80
C ASP A 88 -4.46 19.86 5.47
N ASN A 89 -5.28 20.18 4.47
CA ASN A 89 -5.30 19.42 3.22
C ASN A 89 -3.98 19.50 2.44
N ASP A 90 -3.32 20.65 2.43
CA ASP A 90 -2.05 20.83 1.72
C ASP A 90 -0.96 19.94 2.35
N LYS A 91 -0.88 19.95 3.68
CA LYS A 91 0.05 19.11 4.42
C LYS A 91 -0.30 17.62 4.32
N LYS A 92 -1.57 17.24 4.29
CA LYS A 92 -1.98 15.84 4.05
C LYS A 92 -1.46 15.35 2.70
N HIS A 93 -1.65 16.15 1.64
CA HIS A 93 -1.21 15.78 0.31
C HIS A 93 0.31 15.63 0.21
N ASP A 94 1.08 16.57 0.76
CA ASP A 94 2.55 16.48 0.83
C ASP A 94 3.03 15.24 1.59
N VAL A 95 2.42 14.93 2.73
CA VAL A 95 2.78 13.74 3.53
C VAL A 95 2.38 12.45 2.80
N PHE A 96 1.23 12.42 2.14
CA PHE A 96 0.81 11.30 1.31
C PHE A 96 1.82 11.02 0.19
N ASP A 97 2.24 12.05 -0.54
CA ASP A 97 3.22 11.90 -1.63
C ASP A 97 4.54 11.31 -1.10
N LYS A 98 5.01 11.81 0.04
CA LYS A 98 6.21 11.32 0.73
C LYS A 98 6.10 9.87 1.18
N ILE A 99 4.91 9.43 1.64
CA ILE A 99 4.67 8.04 2.03
C ILE A 99 4.79 7.11 0.81
N PHE A 100 4.18 7.47 -0.32
CA PHE A 100 4.28 6.66 -1.52
C PHE A 100 5.69 6.66 -2.10
N ASP A 101 6.39 7.79 -2.10
CA ASP A 101 7.79 7.84 -2.49
C ASP A 101 8.67 6.96 -1.58
N ALA A 102 8.37 6.91 -0.28
CA ALA A 102 9.03 6.00 0.66
C ALA A 102 8.70 4.53 0.40
N ASN A 103 7.44 4.19 0.06
CA ASN A 103 7.02 2.82 -0.27
C ASN A 103 7.84 2.26 -1.43
N PHE A 104 7.90 3.03 -2.53
CA PHE A 104 8.64 2.62 -3.73
C PHE A 104 10.16 2.75 -3.55
N GLY A 105 10.63 3.72 -2.79
CA GLY A 105 12.04 3.83 -2.40
C GLY A 105 12.51 2.63 -1.57
N PHE A 106 11.69 2.17 -0.62
CA PHE A 106 11.98 0.99 0.19
C PHE A 106 11.93 -0.30 -0.62
N LEU A 107 10.96 -0.43 -1.52
CA LEU A 107 10.89 -1.53 -2.48
C LEU A 107 12.17 -1.62 -3.32
N LYS A 108 12.60 -0.49 -3.90
CA LYS A 108 13.82 -0.41 -4.71
C LYS A 108 15.05 -0.76 -3.88
N LYS A 109 15.20 -0.15 -2.69
CA LYS A 109 16.30 -0.43 -1.76
C LYS A 109 16.42 -1.93 -1.46
N ALA A 110 15.31 -2.60 -1.17
CA ALA A 110 15.32 -4.03 -0.90
C ALA A 110 15.80 -4.86 -2.11
N GLY A 111 15.44 -4.44 -3.33
CA GLY A 111 15.95 -5.04 -4.57
C GLY A 111 17.46 -4.80 -4.76
N ASP A 112 17.91 -3.55 -4.57
CA ASP A 112 19.33 -3.17 -4.72
C ASP A 112 20.24 -3.90 -3.71
N GLU A 113 19.70 -4.25 -2.53
CA GLU A 113 20.40 -5.02 -1.48
C GLU A 113 20.31 -6.55 -1.68
N GLY A 114 19.64 -7.03 -2.72
CA GLY A 114 19.43 -8.46 -2.96
C GLY A 114 18.50 -9.13 -1.93
N ASN A 115 17.70 -8.36 -1.20
CA ASN A 115 16.75 -8.88 -0.23
C ASN A 115 15.40 -9.16 -0.90
N GLU A 116 15.39 -10.18 -1.76
CA GLU A 116 14.23 -10.59 -2.55
C GLU A 116 12.98 -10.85 -1.69
N GLY A 117 13.18 -11.37 -0.47
CA GLY A 117 12.09 -11.62 0.46
C GLY A 117 11.39 -10.34 0.91
N THR A 118 12.15 -9.32 1.31
CA THR A 118 11.60 -8.02 1.68
C THR A 118 11.00 -7.30 0.48
N GLN A 119 11.69 -7.34 -0.67
CA GLN A 119 11.19 -6.75 -1.92
C GLN A 119 9.82 -7.35 -2.29
N SER A 120 9.69 -8.67 -2.31
CA SER A 120 8.44 -9.37 -2.64
C SER A 120 7.31 -9.04 -1.66
N ARG A 121 7.58 -9.00 -0.35
CA ARG A 121 6.57 -8.62 0.66
C ARG A 121 6.15 -7.16 0.55
N THR A 122 7.08 -6.26 0.24
CA THR A 122 6.79 -4.84 0.01
C THR A 122 5.90 -4.67 -1.21
N ALA A 123 6.22 -5.33 -2.33
CA ALA A 123 5.39 -5.32 -3.53
C ALA A 123 3.97 -5.87 -3.27
N LYS A 124 3.86 -6.94 -2.47
CA LYS A 124 2.57 -7.49 -2.05
C LYS A 124 1.75 -6.52 -1.19
N ALA A 125 2.39 -5.81 -0.26
CA ALA A 125 1.71 -4.80 0.55
C ALA A 125 1.19 -3.66 -0.33
N ILE A 126 2.01 -3.14 -1.25
CA ILE A 126 1.62 -2.09 -2.20
C ILE A 126 0.43 -2.54 -3.07
N ASN A 127 0.48 -3.76 -3.62
CA ASN A 127 -0.63 -4.32 -4.40
C ASN A 127 -1.91 -4.50 -3.58
N CYS A 128 -1.77 -4.88 -2.30
CA CYS A 128 -2.90 -5.01 -1.39
C CYS A 128 -3.56 -3.64 -1.11
N GLU A 129 -2.76 -2.60 -0.83
CA GLU A 129 -3.25 -1.24 -0.65
C GLU A 129 -3.97 -0.73 -1.91
N TYR A 130 -3.36 -0.93 -3.07
CA TYR A 130 -3.95 -0.58 -4.36
C TYR A 130 -5.34 -1.23 -4.56
N ASN A 131 -5.46 -2.52 -4.28
CA ASN A 131 -6.75 -3.22 -4.36
C ASN A 131 -7.79 -2.65 -3.39
N VAL A 132 -7.40 -2.22 -2.19
CA VAL A 132 -8.30 -1.56 -1.26
C VAL A 132 -8.78 -0.23 -1.85
N PHE A 133 -7.89 0.58 -2.43
CA PHE A 133 -8.27 1.86 -3.04
C PHE A 133 -9.16 1.69 -4.27
N GLN A 134 -8.87 0.71 -5.14
CA GLN A 134 -9.74 0.37 -6.26
C GLN A 134 -11.15 -0.05 -5.81
N ASN A 135 -11.24 -0.82 -4.72
CA ASN A 135 -12.53 -1.21 -4.15
C ASN A 135 -13.30 -0.03 -3.56
N LEU A 136 -12.61 0.91 -2.91
CA LEU A 136 -13.24 2.14 -2.41
C LEU A 136 -13.74 3.04 -3.55
N GLN A 137 -12.93 3.16 -4.60
CA GLN A 137 -13.29 3.89 -5.80
C GLN A 137 -14.52 3.28 -6.47
N SER A 138 -14.54 1.95 -6.68
CA SER A 138 -15.67 1.28 -7.34
C SER A 138 -16.98 1.34 -6.53
N GLN A 139 -16.88 1.52 -5.21
CA GLN A 139 -18.01 1.77 -4.31
C GLN A 139 -18.46 3.25 -4.27
N GLY A 140 -17.79 4.13 -5.02
CA GLY A 140 -18.09 5.57 -5.03
C GLY A 140 -17.74 6.29 -3.73
N LYS A 141 -16.84 5.72 -2.90
CA LYS A 141 -16.42 6.32 -1.61
C LYS A 141 -15.39 7.44 -1.78
N CYS A 142 -14.67 7.40 -2.89
CA CYS A 142 -13.58 8.30 -3.22
C CYS A 142 -13.44 8.38 -4.75
N GLN A 143 -12.61 9.28 -5.24
CA GLN A 143 -12.32 9.46 -6.65
C GLN A 143 -10.85 9.19 -6.95
N LYS A 144 -10.58 8.66 -8.14
CA LYS A 144 -9.24 8.64 -8.69
C LYS A 144 -8.98 9.97 -9.39
N GLU A 145 -7.88 10.61 -9.05
CA GLU A 145 -7.46 11.88 -9.62
C GLU A 145 -6.88 11.68 -11.03
N SER A 146 -6.94 12.74 -11.83
CA SER A 146 -6.57 12.72 -13.25
C SER A 146 -5.06 12.77 -13.44
#